data_AF-A0A5P9QB37-F1
#
_entry.id   AF-A0A5P9QB37-F1
#
_cell.length_a   1.000
_cell.length_b   1.000
_cell.length_c   1.000
_cell.angle_alpha   90.00
_cell.angle_beta   90.00
_cell.angle_gamma   90.00
#
_symmetry.space_group_name_H-M   'P 1'
#
loop_
_entity.id
_entity.type
_entity.pdbx_description
1 polymer ?
#
loop_
_entity_poly.entity_id
_entity_poly.type
_entity_poly.pdbx_seq_one_letter_code
_entity_poly.pdbx_strand_id
1 'polypeptide(L)'
;MPRLRQLLRRSGSASTVGTRRPSSSRRRGDTVHEDALRAVLSENPNDERAFQALAEIVRRHASQAHVDEDPLAAEGAVPTRRREADLAEWALAEELAGNPKAWYPLIELARLSIGDDHEGTLRRLATAAERDPSGQALANGLELLREAGMPVDALGLGVGHWRPREHVAEAGRQVVLAALDAERPLDARIQLDALVASTPHKVEVRAFADELDSRIEQSRQRTAGA
;
A
#
# COMPACT_ATOMS: atom_id res chain seq x y z
N MET A 1 -50.69 -4.81 23.40
CA MET A 1 -49.81 -5.26 22.30
C MET A 1 -48.62 -4.30 22.11
N PRO A 2 -47.51 -4.40 22.88
CA PRO A 2 -46.35 -3.50 22.71
C PRO A 2 -45.00 -4.22 22.47
N ARG A 3 -44.99 -5.43 21.88
CA ARG A 3 -43.74 -6.22 21.69
C ARG A 3 -43.15 -6.21 20.26
N LEU A 4 -43.63 -5.32 19.38
CA LEU A 4 -43.22 -5.30 17.96
C LEU A 4 -42.36 -4.09 17.53
N ARG A 5 -41.93 -3.22 18.46
CA ARG A 5 -41.09 -2.04 18.13
C ARG A 5 -39.60 -2.22 18.40
N GLN A 6 -39.16 -3.39 18.88
CA GLN A 6 -37.77 -3.60 19.29
C GLN A 6 -36.88 -4.23 18.20
N LEU A 7 -37.44 -4.54 17.02
CA LEU A 7 -36.72 -5.18 15.91
C LEU A 7 -36.24 -4.20 14.81
N LEU A 8 -36.42 -2.89 14.99
CA LEU A 8 -36.02 -1.86 14.00
C LEU A 8 -34.77 -1.05 14.39
N ARG A 9 -34.03 -1.45 15.43
CA ARG A 9 -32.69 -0.91 15.67
C ARG A 9 -31.69 -1.68 14.83
N ARG A 10 -31.46 -1.14 13.63
CA ARG A 10 -30.33 -1.42 12.73
C ARG A 10 -29.07 -1.65 13.58
N SER A 11 -28.56 -2.89 13.59
CA SER A 11 -27.28 -3.22 14.19
C SER A 11 -26.22 -2.33 13.56
N GLY A 12 -25.69 -1.38 14.34
CA GLY A 12 -24.51 -0.62 13.95
C GLY A 12 -23.38 -1.61 13.70
N SER A 13 -22.67 -1.42 12.59
CA SER A 13 -21.54 -2.25 12.17
C SER A 13 -20.60 -2.50 13.35
N ALA A 14 -20.44 -3.75 13.76
CA ALA A 14 -19.52 -4.17 14.82
C ALA A 14 -18.06 -4.17 14.35
N SER A 15 -17.69 -3.21 13.50
CA SER A 15 -16.31 -2.99 13.10
C SER A 15 -15.66 -2.08 14.14
N THR A 16 -14.91 -2.68 15.05
CA THR A 16 -13.93 -1.97 15.90
C THR A 16 -12.65 -1.63 15.15
N VAL A 17 -12.58 -1.89 13.84
CA VAL A 17 -11.44 -1.51 13.00
C VAL A 17 -11.40 0.01 12.90
N GLY A 18 -10.29 0.62 13.31
CA GLY A 18 -10.09 2.07 13.38
C GLY A 18 -10.48 2.73 14.71
N THR A 19 -11.09 1.99 15.66
CA THR A 19 -11.39 2.55 16.98
C THR A 19 -10.19 2.42 17.91
N ARG A 20 -9.88 3.52 18.61
CA ARG A 20 -8.71 3.62 19.48
C ARG A 20 -8.67 2.49 20.52
N ARG A 21 -7.54 1.79 20.61
CA ARG A 21 -7.26 0.86 21.72
C ARG A 21 -7.08 1.66 23.03
N PRO A 22 -7.75 1.30 24.13
CA PRO A 22 -7.63 2.04 25.39
C PRO A 22 -6.18 2.01 25.90
N SER A 23 -5.58 3.19 26.10
CA SER A 23 -4.23 3.39 26.67
C SER A 23 -4.31 4.26 27.92
N SER A 24 -3.43 4.00 28.89
CA SER A 24 -3.37 4.65 30.21
C SER A 24 -2.72 6.03 30.21
N SER A 25 -2.24 6.52 29.06
CA SER A 25 -1.52 7.79 28.95
C SER A 25 -2.47 9.01 29.03
N ARG A 26 -2.00 10.07 29.71
CA ARG A 26 -2.75 11.33 29.93
C ARG A 26 -3.30 11.91 28.62
N ARG A 27 -4.59 12.27 28.60
CA ARG A 27 -5.26 12.96 27.50
C ARG A 27 -4.56 14.30 27.18
N ARG A 28 -4.00 14.47 25.98
CA ARG A 28 -3.30 15.68 25.49
C ARG A 28 -4.07 16.35 24.34
N GLY A 29 -3.74 17.61 24.04
CA GLY A 29 -4.47 18.49 23.10
C GLY A 29 -4.63 17.99 21.65
N ASP A 30 -3.82 17.01 21.22
CA ASP A 30 -3.91 16.44 19.87
C ASP A 30 -5.06 15.41 19.72
N THR A 31 -5.76 15.05 20.80
CA THR A 31 -6.79 14.00 20.76
C THR A 31 -7.92 14.29 19.79
N VAL A 32 -8.35 15.55 19.66
CA VAL A 32 -9.43 15.92 18.71
C VAL A 32 -8.97 15.76 17.27
N HIS A 33 -7.70 16.08 16.98
CA HIS A 33 -7.13 15.94 15.65
C HIS A 33 -6.89 14.46 15.30
N GLU A 34 -6.39 13.67 16.25
CA GLU A 34 -6.25 12.21 16.09
C GLU A 34 -7.61 11.54 15.84
N ASP A 35 -8.64 11.87 16.63
CA ASP A 35 -9.99 11.33 16.48
C ASP A 35 -10.60 11.70 15.12
N ALA A 36 -10.34 12.91 14.62
CA ALA A 36 -10.78 13.33 13.29
C ALA A 36 -10.10 12.51 12.17
N LEU A 37 -8.78 12.28 12.26
CA LEU A 37 -8.06 11.45 11.29
C LEU A 37 -8.53 9.99 11.32
N ARG A 38 -8.80 9.44 12.51
CA ARG A 38 -9.38 8.10 12.67
C ARG A 38 -10.78 8.01 12.08
N ALA A 39 -11.60 9.05 12.21
CA ALA A 39 -12.91 9.11 11.55
C ALA A 39 -12.77 9.09 10.02
N VAL A 40 -11.85 9.88 9.46
CA VAL A 40 -11.54 9.86 8.02
C VAL A 40 -11.12 8.46 7.57
N LEU A 41 -10.20 7.81 8.29
CA LEU A 41 -9.69 6.48 7.94
C LEU A 41 -10.71 5.36 8.16
N SER A 42 -11.68 5.56 9.05
CA SER A 42 -12.81 4.65 9.19
C SER A 42 -13.73 4.70 7.96
N GLU A 43 -13.85 5.86 7.31
CA GLU A 43 -14.67 6.04 6.10
C GLU A 43 -13.90 5.64 4.84
N ASN A 44 -12.64 6.07 4.74
CA ASN A 44 -11.71 5.75 3.66
C ASN A 44 -10.36 5.30 4.24
N PRO A 45 -10.15 3.97 4.43
CA PRO A 45 -8.90 3.46 4.97
C PRO A 45 -7.71 3.61 4.01
N ASN A 46 -7.97 4.09 2.78
CA ASN A 46 -6.95 4.31 1.75
C ASN A 46 -6.65 5.81 1.56
N ASP A 47 -7.07 6.68 2.47
CA ASP A 47 -6.64 8.08 2.48
C ASP A 47 -5.18 8.16 2.95
N GLU A 48 -4.26 8.21 1.99
CA GLU A 48 -2.82 8.24 2.25
C GLU A 48 -2.42 9.42 3.14
N ARG A 49 -3.03 10.59 2.93
CA ARG A 49 -2.71 11.80 3.69
C ARG A 49 -3.15 11.66 5.14
N ALA A 50 -4.36 11.14 5.36
CA ALA A 50 -4.86 10.89 6.70
C ALA A 50 -4.04 9.80 7.41
N PHE A 51 -3.64 8.75 6.69
CA PHE A 51 -2.78 7.69 7.20
C PHE A 51 -1.44 8.25 7.67
N GLN A 52 -0.75 8.98 6.80
CA GLN A 52 0.57 9.55 7.11
C GLN A 52 0.51 10.58 8.26
N ALA A 53 -0.53 11.42 8.29
CA ALA A 53 -0.74 12.37 9.38
C ALA A 53 -0.99 11.67 10.72
N LEU A 54 -1.73 10.55 10.72
CA LEU A 54 -1.99 9.79 11.94
C LEU A 54 -0.75 9.02 12.40
N ALA A 55 0.01 8.42 11.49
CA ALA A 55 1.29 7.76 11.80
C ALA A 55 2.28 8.73 12.47
N GLU A 56 2.36 9.97 11.97
CA GLU A 56 3.16 11.04 12.55
C GLU A 56 2.74 11.37 14.00
N ILE A 57 1.44 11.46 14.28
CA ILE A 57 0.93 11.67 15.65
C ILE A 57 1.31 10.49 16.55
N VAL A 58 1.11 9.25 16.09
CA VAL A 58 1.45 8.04 16.85
C VAL A 58 2.94 7.98 17.15
N ARG A 59 3.81 8.33 16.19
CA ARG A 59 5.26 8.41 16.39
C ARG A 59 5.65 9.44 17.45
N ARG A 60 5.05 10.64 17.38
CA ARG A 60 5.27 11.69 18.40
C ARG A 60 4.84 11.24 19.79
N HIS A 61 3.77 10.44 19.90
CA HIS A 61 3.37 9.84 21.17
C HIS A 61 4.35 8.79 21.68
N ALA A 62 4.84 7.90 20.81
CA ALA A 62 5.80 6.86 21.18
C ALA A 62 7.13 7.44 21.69
N SER A 63 7.69 8.41 20.96
CA SER A 63 8.94 9.09 21.34
C SER A 63 8.82 9.87 22.66
N GLN A 64 7.67 10.47 22.97
CA GLN A 64 7.45 11.17 24.24
C GLN A 64 7.27 10.22 25.43
N ALA A 65 6.65 9.05 25.23
CA ALA A 65 6.47 8.05 26.29
C ALA A 65 7.81 7.49 26.78
N HIS A 66 8.77 7.28 25.88
CA HIS A 66 10.11 6.82 26.23
C HIS A 66 10.92 7.82 27.08
N VAL A 67 10.64 9.13 26.98
CA VAL A 67 11.32 10.17 27.78
C VAL A 67 10.81 10.22 29.22
N ASP A 68 9.52 9.91 29.43
CA ASP A 68 8.89 9.97 30.76
C ASP A 68 9.15 8.70 31.61
N GLU A 69 9.53 7.57 31.01
CA GLU A 69 9.69 6.27 31.71
C GLU A 69 11.11 5.96 32.23
N ASP A 70 12.19 6.49 31.63
CA ASP A 70 13.55 6.31 32.15
C ASP A 70 14.53 7.43 31.73
N PRO A 71 14.88 8.38 32.62
CA PRO A 71 15.83 9.45 32.35
C PRO A 71 17.26 8.98 32.03
N LEU A 72 17.62 7.74 32.38
CA LEU A 72 18.93 7.14 32.11
C LEU A 72 18.98 6.34 30.79
N ALA A 73 17.82 6.06 30.17
CA ALA A 73 17.76 5.40 28.86
C ALA A 73 18.15 6.31 27.68
N ALA A 74 18.28 7.62 27.92
CA ALA A 74 18.61 8.61 26.90
C ALA A 74 20.07 8.51 26.39
N GLU A 75 20.97 7.90 27.16
CA GLU A 75 22.39 7.80 26.85
C GLU A 75 22.76 6.38 26.37
N GLY A 76 22.46 6.01 25.12
CA GLY A 76 23.03 4.75 24.60
C GLY A 76 22.68 4.25 23.21
N ALA A 77 21.56 4.62 22.59
CA ALA A 77 21.17 4.01 21.32
C ALA A 77 20.88 5.04 20.22
N VAL A 78 21.88 5.30 19.37
CA VAL A 78 21.71 5.97 18.08
C VAL A 78 21.45 4.86 17.04
N PRO A 79 20.22 4.28 17.04
CA PRO A 79 19.32 4.41 15.90
C PRO A 79 17.83 4.34 16.32
N THR A 80 17.24 5.42 16.84
CA THR A 80 15.88 5.36 17.42
C THR A 80 14.78 5.93 16.50
N ARG A 81 14.96 7.12 15.92
CA ARG A 81 13.86 7.81 15.22
C ARG A 81 13.28 7.08 14.01
N ARG A 82 14.14 6.47 13.16
CA ARG A 82 13.67 5.75 11.96
C ARG A 82 12.90 4.49 12.37
N ARG A 83 13.46 3.73 13.30
CA ARG A 83 12.81 2.52 13.84
C ARG A 83 11.50 2.83 14.55
N GLU A 84 11.43 3.93 15.31
CA GLU A 84 10.19 4.41 15.92
C GLU A 84 9.15 4.84 14.89
N ALA A 85 9.57 5.47 13.79
CA ALA A 85 8.69 5.80 12.66
C ALA A 85 8.13 4.53 12.02
N ASP A 86 9.02 3.59 11.66
CA ASP A 86 8.65 2.31 11.06
C ASP A 86 7.70 1.52 11.99
N LEU A 87 7.92 1.55 13.31
CA LEU A 87 7.04 0.89 14.29
C LEU A 87 5.66 1.57 14.41
N ALA A 88 5.60 2.89 14.37
CA ALA A 88 4.34 3.63 14.41
C ALA A 88 3.50 3.38 13.14
N GLU A 89 4.15 3.43 11.98
CA GLU A 89 3.54 3.11 10.68
C GLU A 89 3.08 1.65 10.65
N TRP A 90 3.92 0.70 11.11
CA TRP A 90 3.57 -0.71 11.22
C TRP A 90 2.32 -0.92 12.06
N ALA A 91 2.30 -0.38 13.28
CA ALA A 91 1.19 -0.56 14.21
C ALA A 91 -0.13 0.01 13.65
N LEU A 92 -0.08 1.19 13.02
CA LEU A 92 -1.25 1.79 12.38
C LEU A 92 -1.71 0.97 11.17
N ALA A 93 -0.78 0.50 10.35
CA ALA A 93 -1.08 -0.30 9.17
C ALA A 93 -1.72 -1.65 9.55
N GLU A 94 -1.22 -2.33 10.60
CA GLU A 94 -1.84 -3.54 11.14
C GLU A 94 -3.25 -3.29 11.68
N GLU A 95 -3.45 -2.17 12.38
CA GLU A 95 -4.77 -1.79 12.89
C GLU A 95 -5.79 -1.68 11.74
N LEU A 96 -5.40 -1.05 10.63
CA LEU A 96 -6.28 -0.78 9.49
C LEU A 96 -6.38 -1.93 8.50
N ALA A 97 -5.37 -2.81 8.40
CA ALA A 97 -5.36 -3.93 7.47
C ALA A 97 -6.51 -4.93 7.68
N GLY A 98 -7.12 -4.94 8.86
CA GLY A 98 -8.34 -5.71 9.15
C GLY A 98 -9.59 -5.21 8.40
N ASN A 99 -9.58 -3.99 7.86
CA ASN A 99 -10.69 -3.47 7.09
C ASN A 99 -10.70 -4.11 5.69
N PRO A 100 -11.79 -4.74 5.24
CA PRO A 100 -11.84 -5.40 3.92
C PRO A 100 -11.65 -4.45 2.74
N LYS A 101 -11.79 -3.13 2.93
CA LYS A 101 -11.54 -2.11 1.90
C LYS A 101 -10.13 -1.53 1.96
N ALA A 102 -9.35 -1.84 2.99
CA ALA A 102 -8.00 -1.32 3.16
C ALA A 102 -7.02 -2.07 2.26
N TRP A 103 -6.60 -1.42 1.18
CA TRP A 103 -5.48 -1.86 0.34
C TRP A 103 -4.22 -1.06 0.66
N TYR A 104 -4.31 0.25 0.92
CA TYR A 104 -3.13 1.09 1.17
C TYR A 104 -2.36 0.69 2.45
N PRO A 105 -3.02 0.40 3.59
CA PRO A 105 -2.31 -0.18 4.75
C PRO A 105 -1.57 -1.49 4.46
N LEU A 106 -2.06 -2.31 3.52
CA LEU A 106 -1.36 -3.54 3.13
C LEU A 106 -0.11 -3.24 2.29
N ILE A 107 -0.14 -2.19 1.46
CA ILE A 107 1.04 -1.69 0.73
C ILE A 107 2.11 -1.21 1.72
N GLU A 108 1.72 -0.44 2.73
CA GLU A 108 2.67 0.05 3.74
C GLU A 108 3.26 -1.10 4.60
N LEU A 109 2.44 -2.09 5.00
CA LEU A 109 2.99 -3.30 5.65
C LEU A 109 3.96 -4.06 4.74
N ALA A 110 3.67 -4.16 3.43
CA ALA A 110 4.58 -4.78 2.47
C ALA A 110 5.90 -3.98 2.37
N ARG A 111 5.83 -2.65 2.28
CA ARG A 111 7.01 -1.77 2.25
C ARG A 111 7.92 -1.98 3.45
N LEU A 112 7.32 -2.04 4.65
CA LEU A 112 8.07 -2.23 5.89
C LEU A 112 8.65 -3.64 6.06
N SER A 113 8.07 -4.65 5.40
CA SER A 113 8.45 -6.06 5.55
C SER A 113 9.25 -6.64 4.39
N ILE A 114 9.44 -5.91 3.29
CA ILE A 114 10.04 -6.42 2.05
C ILE A 114 11.47 -6.98 2.22
N GLY A 115 12.23 -6.45 3.18
CA GLY A 115 13.58 -6.93 3.49
C GLY A 115 13.63 -8.16 4.39
N ASP A 116 12.58 -8.42 5.17
CA ASP A 116 12.59 -9.39 6.28
C ASP A 116 11.59 -10.54 6.11
N ASP A 117 10.49 -10.33 5.37
CA ASP A 117 9.39 -11.28 5.18
C ASP A 117 8.89 -11.23 3.72
N HIS A 118 9.65 -11.83 2.82
CA HIS A 118 9.34 -11.86 1.38
C HIS A 118 7.96 -12.50 1.09
N GLU A 119 7.70 -13.67 1.66
CA GLU A 119 6.45 -14.40 1.49
C GLU A 119 5.23 -13.62 2.01
N GLY A 120 5.35 -13.01 3.20
CA GLY A 120 4.29 -12.17 3.73
C GLY A 120 4.11 -10.87 2.94
N THR A 121 5.18 -10.29 2.41
CA THR A 121 5.12 -9.15 1.48
C THR A 121 4.27 -9.50 0.26
N LEU A 122 4.55 -10.61 -0.43
CA LEU A 122 3.79 -11.02 -1.61
C LEU A 122 2.32 -11.29 -1.29
N ARG A 123 2.01 -11.96 -0.16
CA ARG A 123 0.62 -12.19 0.26
C ARG A 123 -0.13 -10.88 0.53
N ARG A 124 0.51 -9.91 1.20
CA ARG A 124 -0.09 -8.59 1.47
C ARG A 124 -0.37 -7.84 0.17
N LEU A 125 0.57 -7.85 -0.78
CA LEU A 125 0.40 -7.20 -2.08
C LEU A 125 -0.71 -7.84 -2.94
N ALA A 126 -0.77 -9.17 -2.99
CA ALA A 126 -1.87 -9.88 -3.66
C ALA A 126 -3.23 -9.53 -3.04
N THR A 127 -3.31 -9.53 -1.70
CA THR A 127 -4.52 -9.14 -0.98
C THR A 127 -4.89 -7.68 -1.26
N ALA A 128 -3.91 -6.77 -1.35
CA ALA A 128 -4.15 -5.37 -1.68
C ALA A 128 -4.72 -5.21 -3.09
N ALA A 129 -4.15 -5.92 -4.07
CA ALA A 129 -4.64 -5.94 -5.45
C ALA A 129 -6.07 -6.49 -5.57
N GLU A 130 -6.43 -7.49 -4.76
CA GLU A 130 -7.80 -8.04 -4.73
C GLU A 130 -8.83 -7.08 -4.10
N ARG A 131 -8.42 -6.27 -3.13
CA ARG A 131 -9.28 -5.29 -2.45
C ARG A 131 -9.51 -4.02 -3.26
N ASP A 132 -8.68 -3.76 -4.26
CA ASP A 132 -8.75 -2.57 -5.10
C ASP A 132 -9.11 -2.88 -6.56
N PRO A 133 -10.39 -2.75 -6.94
CA PRO A 133 -10.82 -2.97 -8.33
C PRO A 133 -10.29 -1.91 -9.31
N SER A 134 -9.75 -0.78 -8.83
CA SER A 134 -9.20 0.27 -9.71
C SER A 134 -7.79 -0.05 -10.21
N GLY A 135 -7.07 -0.97 -9.56
CA GLY A 135 -5.70 -1.33 -9.87
C GLY A 135 -4.64 -0.34 -9.38
N GLN A 136 -4.99 0.66 -8.56
CA GLN A 136 -4.02 1.53 -7.89
C GLN A 136 -3.13 0.75 -6.92
N ALA A 137 -3.71 -0.16 -6.12
CA ALA A 137 -2.96 -1.02 -5.22
C ALA A 137 -1.98 -1.92 -5.99
N LEU A 138 -2.40 -2.43 -7.15
CA LEU A 138 -1.54 -3.20 -8.03
C LEU A 138 -0.38 -2.35 -8.55
N ALA A 139 -0.65 -1.13 -9.06
CA ALA A 139 0.40 -0.24 -9.53
C ALA A 139 1.46 0.04 -8.46
N ASN A 140 1.02 0.40 -7.23
CA ASN A 140 1.90 0.65 -6.09
C ASN A 140 2.70 -0.60 -5.69
N GLY A 141 2.06 -1.77 -5.64
CA GLY A 141 2.73 -3.03 -5.30
C GLY A 141 3.79 -3.45 -6.32
N LEU A 142 3.53 -3.23 -7.61
CA LEU A 142 4.48 -3.51 -8.69
C LEU A 142 5.68 -2.58 -8.63
N GLU A 143 5.45 -1.27 -8.43
CA GLU A 143 6.52 -0.30 -8.25
C GLU A 143 7.40 -0.65 -7.05
N LEU A 144 6.79 -0.95 -5.89
CA LEU A 144 7.50 -1.36 -4.69
C LEU A 144 8.42 -2.56 -4.92
N LEU A 145 7.91 -3.63 -5.55
CA LEU A 145 8.71 -4.83 -5.84
C LEU A 145 9.85 -4.53 -6.83
N ARG A 146 9.61 -3.69 -7.84
CA ARG A 146 10.66 -3.28 -8.79
C ARG A 146 11.76 -2.46 -8.12
N GLU A 147 11.40 -1.48 -7.30
CA GLU A 147 12.36 -0.66 -6.55
C GLU A 147 13.19 -1.49 -5.56
N ALA A 148 12.61 -2.56 -5.02
CA ALA A 148 13.31 -3.53 -4.16
C ALA A 148 14.18 -4.53 -4.92
N GLY A 149 14.29 -4.44 -6.24
CA GLY A 149 15.08 -5.37 -7.06
C GLY A 149 14.43 -6.76 -7.21
N MET A 150 13.10 -6.84 -7.10
CA MET A 150 12.31 -8.07 -7.26
C MET A 150 11.42 -8.01 -8.53
N PRO A 151 11.97 -7.77 -9.73
CA PRO A 151 11.17 -7.56 -10.93
C PRO A 151 10.45 -8.82 -11.43
N VAL A 152 10.97 -10.01 -11.12
CA VAL A 152 10.33 -11.30 -11.46
C VAL A 152 9.05 -11.47 -10.66
N ASP A 153 9.08 -11.18 -9.36
CA ASP A 153 7.90 -11.25 -8.50
C ASP A 153 6.88 -10.17 -8.85
N ALA A 154 7.36 -8.96 -9.18
CA ALA A 154 6.51 -7.90 -9.72
C ALA A 154 5.79 -8.38 -10.98
N LEU A 155 6.51 -8.95 -11.94
CA LEU A 155 5.90 -9.48 -13.16
C LEU A 155 4.88 -10.59 -12.86
N GLY A 156 5.19 -11.50 -11.93
CA GLY A 156 4.29 -12.56 -11.51
C GLY A 156 2.98 -12.03 -10.92
N LEU A 157 3.06 -11.09 -9.98
CA LEU A 157 1.91 -10.41 -9.40
C LEU A 157 1.10 -9.67 -10.47
N GLY A 158 1.80 -8.97 -11.37
CA GLY A 158 1.21 -8.21 -12.47
C GLY A 158 0.39 -9.08 -13.41
N VAL A 159 0.97 -10.17 -13.92
CA VAL A 159 0.28 -11.11 -14.82
C VAL A 159 -0.93 -11.77 -14.15
N GLY A 160 -0.86 -12.05 -12.84
CA GLY A 160 -1.95 -12.68 -12.09
C GLY A 160 -3.15 -11.77 -11.86
N HIS A 161 -2.92 -10.47 -11.65
CA HIS A 161 -3.96 -9.55 -11.16
C HIS A 161 -4.31 -8.42 -12.12
N TRP A 162 -3.50 -8.10 -13.13
CA TRP A 162 -3.78 -6.97 -14.02
C TRP A 162 -4.97 -7.24 -14.95
N ARG A 163 -5.93 -6.32 -14.96
CA ARG A 163 -7.09 -6.32 -15.86
C ARG A 163 -7.05 -5.08 -16.75
N PRO A 164 -6.52 -5.16 -17.99
CA PRO A 164 -6.26 -3.97 -18.83
C PRO A 164 -7.47 -3.08 -19.07
N ARG A 165 -8.68 -3.64 -19.06
CA ARG A 165 -9.95 -2.92 -19.33
C ARG A 165 -10.55 -2.25 -18.09
N GLU A 166 -10.11 -2.62 -16.90
CA GLU A 166 -10.68 -2.20 -15.62
C GLU A 166 -9.71 -1.35 -14.81
N HIS A 167 -8.42 -1.71 -14.86
CA HIS A 167 -7.39 -1.08 -14.05
C HIS A 167 -6.81 0.16 -14.73
N VAL A 168 -6.36 1.11 -13.91
CA VAL A 168 -5.65 2.33 -14.34
C VAL A 168 -4.45 2.02 -15.25
N ALA A 169 -4.14 2.96 -16.15
CA ALA A 169 -3.02 2.86 -17.09
C ALA A 169 -1.68 2.57 -16.40
N GLU A 170 -1.47 3.17 -15.23
CA GLU A 170 -0.22 3.01 -14.47
C GLU A 170 0.02 1.56 -14.04
N ALA A 171 -1.03 0.80 -13.72
CA ALA A 171 -0.86 -0.62 -13.40
C ALA A 171 -0.26 -1.37 -14.60
N GLY A 172 -0.78 -1.13 -15.80
CA GLY A 172 -0.23 -1.73 -17.03
C GLY A 172 1.19 -1.25 -17.35
N ARG A 173 1.48 0.04 -17.15
CA ARG A 173 2.82 0.59 -17.29
C ARG A 173 3.81 -0.14 -16.38
N GLN A 174 3.47 -0.34 -15.12
CA GLN A 174 4.31 -1.04 -14.15
C GLN A 174 4.51 -2.52 -14.51
N VAL A 175 3.51 -3.20 -15.09
CA VAL A 175 3.68 -4.58 -15.60
C VAL A 175 4.70 -4.65 -16.74
N VAL A 176 4.63 -3.73 -17.72
CA VAL A 176 5.60 -3.66 -18.82
C VAL A 176 7.00 -3.39 -18.29
N LEU A 177 7.13 -2.45 -17.35
CA LEU A 177 8.39 -2.12 -16.74
C LEU A 177 8.96 -3.28 -15.90
N ALA A 178 8.13 -4.03 -15.17
CA ALA A 178 8.57 -5.23 -14.46
C ALA A 178 9.14 -6.28 -15.41
N ALA A 179 8.51 -6.49 -16.57
CA ALA A 179 9.04 -7.39 -17.59
C ALA A 179 10.38 -6.91 -18.18
N LEU A 180 10.54 -5.60 -18.39
CA LEU A 180 11.81 -5.03 -18.85
C LEU A 180 12.92 -5.20 -17.81
N ASP A 181 12.64 -4.94 -16.54
CA ASP A 181 13.60 -5.06 -15.44
C ASP A 181 13.95 -6.53 -15.16
N ALA A 182 13.04 -7.46 -15.46
CA ALA A 182 13.29 -8.91 -15.42
C ALA A 182 14.02 -9.44 -16.67
N GLU A 183 14.47 -8.58 -17.59
CA GLU A 183 15.12 -8.94 -18.85
C GLU A 183 14.26 -9.85 -19.75
N ARG A 184 12.94 -9.64 -19.73
CA ARG A 184 11.95 -10.40 -20.50
C ARG A 184 11.26 -9.52 -21.56
N PRO A 185 11.97 -9.12 -22.63
CA PRO A 185 11.44 -8.16 -23.60
C PRO A 185 10.24 -8.69 -24.42
N LEU A 186 10.14 -10.00 -24.61
CA LEU A 186 8.98 -10.61 -25.30
C LEU A 186 7.71 -10.46 -24.46
N ASP A 187 7.80 -10.69 -23.15
CA ASP A 187 6.68 -10.48 -22.25
C ASP A 187 6.33 -8.99 -22.19
N ALA A 188 7.33 -8.11 -22.06
CA ALA A 188 7.10 -6.66 -22.08
C ALA A 188 6.32 -6.21 -23.33
N ARG A 189 6.64 -6.77 -24.51
CA ARG A 189 5.90 -6.53 -25.76
C ARG A 189 4.44 -6.98 -25.65
N ILE A 190 4.19 -8.21 -25.20
CA ILE A 190 2.84 -8.76 -25.05
C ILE A 190 2.00 -7.88 -24.11
N GLN A 191 2.58 -7.44 -23.00
CA GLN A 191 1.87 -6.60 -22.02
C GLN A 191 1.63 -5.18 -22.56
N LEU A 192 2.58 -4.60 -23.31
CA LEU A 192 2.39 -3.30 -23.95
C LEU A 192 1.29 -3.34 -25.01
N ASP A 193 1.25 -4.38 -25.84
CA ASP A 193 0.21 -4.55 -26.85
C ASP A 193 -1.18 -4.68 -26.20
N ALA A 194 -1.28 -5.43 -25.09
CA ALA A 194 -2.52 -5.53 -24.32
C ALA A 194 -2.96 -4.19 -23.71
N LEU A 195 -2.01 -3.37 -23.24
CA LEU A 195 -2.26 -2.04 -22.68
C LEU A 195 -2.74 -1.07 -23.77
N VAL A 196 -2.07 -1.04 -24.92
CA VAL A 196 -2.42 -0.19 -26.07
C VAL A 196 -3.77 -0.57 -26.68
N ALA A 197 -4.10 -1.85 -26.70
CA ALA A 197 -5.41 -2.34 -27.15
C ALA A 197 -6.55 -1.93 -26.19
N SER A 198 -6.23 -1.54 -24.96
CA SER A 198 -7.23 -1.14 -23.97
C SER A 198 -7.80 0.25 -24.27
N THR A 199 -9.14 0.35 -24.29
CA THR A 199 -9.85 1.59 -24.66
C THR A 199 -9.97 2.66 -23.57
N PRO A 200 -10.09 2.35 -22.27
CA PRO A 200 -10.36 3.38 -21.25
C PRO A 200 -9.21 4.38 -21.07
N HIS A 201 -7.97 4.00 -21.43
CA HIS A 201 -6.76 4.75 -21.09
C HIS A 201 -5.97 5.28 -22.30
N LYS A 202 -6.60 5.39 -23.48
CA LYS A 202 -5.87 5.70 -24.72
C LYS A 202 -5.02 6.98 -24.68
N VAL A 203 -5.46 8.01 -23.96
CA VAL A 203 -4.70 9.28 -23.86
C VAL A 203 -3.49 9.11 -22.94
N GLU A 204 -3.67 8.50 -21.77
CA GLU A 204 -2.61 8.24 -20.78
C GLU A 204 -1.56 7.29 -21.36
N VAL A 205 -1.99 6.20 -21.98
CA VAL A 205 -1.09 5.19 -22.59
C VAL A 205 -0.24 5.82 -23.68
N ARG A 206 -0.79 6.70 -24.53
CA ARG A 206 -0.02 7.40 -25.56
C ARG A 206 1.11 8.26 -24.99
N ALA A 207 1.00 8.74 -23.76
CA ALA A 207 2.03 9.59 -23.16
C ALA A 207 3.34 8.83 -22.90
N PHE A 208 3.29 7.50 -22.75
CA PHE A 208 4.47 6.68 -22.43
C PHE A 208 4.68 5.47 -23.35
N ALA A 209 3.74 5.14 -24.25
CA ALA A 209 3.84 3.97 -25.12
C ALA A 209 5.10 3.96 -26.00
N ASP A 210 5.44 5.10 -26.62
CA ASP A 210 6.61 5.21 -27.51
C ASP A 210 7.93 5.04 -26.74
N GLU A 211 7.97 5.52 -25.48
CA GLU A 211 9.13 5.32 -24.59
C GLU A 211 9.29 3.84 -24.25
N LEU A 212 8.20 3.17 -23.85
CA LEU A 212 8.22 1.74 -23.52
C LEU A 212 8.58 0.88 -24.73
N ASP A 213 8.03 1.19 -25.91
CA ASP A 213 8.34 0.52 -27.18
C ASP A 213 9.84 0.59 -27.49
N SER A 214 10.41 1.79 -27.39
CA SER A 214 11.85 2.02 -27.59
C SER A 214 12.71 1.22 -26.61
N ARG A 215 12.32 1.16 -25.34
CA ARG A 215 13.03 0.39 -24.31
C ARG A 215 12.95 -1.12 -24.55
N ILE A 216 11.81 -1.61 -25.04
CA ILE A 216 11.63 -3.02 -25.42
C ILE A 216 12.60 -3.38 -26.54
N GLU A 217 12.66 -2.58 -27.61
CA GLU A 217 13.56 -2.88 -28.74
C GLU A 217 15.05 -2.82 -28.34
N GLN A 218 15.44 -1.87 -27.50
CA GLN A 218 16.80 -1.84 -26.92
C GLN A 218 17.11 -3.07 -26.06
N SER A 219 16.14 -3.55 -25.29
CA SER A 219 16.29 -4.78 -24.49
C SER A 219 16.44 -6.02 -25.38
N ARG A 220 15.62 -6.15 -26.44
CA ARG A 220 15.73 -7.25 -27.42
C ARG A 220 17.10 -7.32 -28.09
N GLN A 221 17.65 -6.18 -28.49
CA GLN A 221 18.97 -6.12 -29.11
C GLN A 221 20.09 -6.57 -28.15
N ARG A 222 19.99 -6.23 -26.87
CA ARG A 222 20.94 -6.68 -25.84
C ARG A 222 20.86 -8.19 -25.63
N THR A 223 19.66 -8.75 -25.50
CA THR A 223 19.48 -10.21 -25.32
C THR A 223 19.87 -11.01 -26.55
N ALA A 224 19.69 -10.49 -27.76
CA ALA A 224 20.07 -11.18 -29.00
C ALA A 224 21.58 -11.13 -29.31
N GLY A 225 22.32 -10.21 -28.68
CA GLY A 225 23.76 -10.05 -28.84
C GLY A 225 24.61 -10.71 -27.74
N ALA A 226 23.99 -11.28 -26.72
CA ALA A 226 24.62 -12.02 -25.62
C ALA A 226 24.62 -13.53 -25.90
#